data_AF-M8A3M6-F1
#
_entry.id   AF-M8A3M6-F1
#
_cell.length_a   1.000
_cell.length_b   1.000
_cell.length_c   1.000
_cell.angle_alpha   90.00
_cell.angle_beta   90.00
_cell.angle_gamma   90.00
#
_symmetry.space_group_name_H-M   'P 1'
#
loop_
_entity.id
_entity.type
_entity.pdbx_description
1 polymer ?
#
loop_
_entity_poly.entity_id
_entity_poly.type
_entity_poly.pdbx_seq_one_letter_code
_entity_poly.pdbx_strand_id
1 'polypeptide(L)'
;MGRYPLLPAGQELTWAALMCAICFGELPALPDGAASPELRSFVSACLQKDHRKRASVAELLAHPFVAGRDVASARHALREVIAQRV
;
A
#
# COMPACT_ATOMS: atom_id res chain seq x y z
N MET A 1 14.86 -5.98 -11.22
CA MET A 1 14.56 -7.10 -10.30
C MET A 1 13.90 -6.53 -9.05
N GLY A 2 12.75 -7.07 -8.63
CA GLY A 2 12.05 -6.64 -7.41
C GLY A 2 12.58 -7.34 -6.16
N ARG A 3 12.57 -6.65 -5.01
CA ARG A 3 12.91 -7.23 -3.70
C ARG A 3 11.63 -7.55 -2.96
N TYR A 4 11.56 -8.74 -2.37
CA TYR A 4 10.45 -9.10 -1.48
C TYR A 4 10.58 -8.32 -0.15
N PRO A 5 9.57 -7.52 0.25
CA PRO A 5 9.75 -6.57 1.34
C PRO A 5 9.53 -7.16 2.74
N LEU A 6 8.87 -8.32 2.85
CA LEU A 6 8.42 -8.85 4.15
C LEU A 6 9.45 -9.74 4.84
N LEU A 7 10.47 -10.23 4.12
CA LEU A 7 11.50 -11.11 4.68
C LEU A 7 12.91 -10.61 4.29
N PRO A 8 13.91 -10.72 5.20
CA PRO A 8 15.30 -10.43 4.91
C PRO A 8 15.83 -11.18 3.68
N ALA A 9 16.81 -10.57 3.01
CA ALA A 9 17.48 -11.22 1.89
C ALA A 9 18.17 -12.51 2.36
N GLY A 10 17.99 -13.61 1.61
CA GLY A 10 18.58 -14.91 1.92
C GLY A 10 17.77 -15.78 2.88
N GLN A 11 16.63 -15.30 3.41
CA GLN A 11 15.73 -16.14 4.20
C GLN A 11 14.87 -17.02 3.29
N GLU A 12 14.75 -18.30 3.64
CA GLU A 12 13.87 -19.27 2.97
C GLU A 12 12.40 -18.81 3.05
N LEU A 13 11.76 -18.68 1.88
CA LEU A 13 10.37 -18.24 1.71
C LEU A 13 9.39 -19.37 1.99
N THR A 14 9.40 -19.87 3.22
CA THR A 14 8.44 -20.89 3.65
C THR A 14 7.06 -20.29 3.94
N TRP A 15 6.00 -21.10 3.82
CA TRP A 15 4.64 -20.68 4.18
C TRP A 15 4.55 -20.20 5.63
N ALA A 16 5.21 -20.91 6.56
CA ALA A 16 5.22 -20.54 7.97
C ALA A 16 5.92 -19.18 8.21
N ALA A 17 7.06 -18.94 7.56
CA ALA A 17 7.74 -17.65 7.63
C ALA A 17 6.86 -16.51 7.09
N LEU A 18 6.14 -16.75 5.99
CA LEU A 18 5.21 -15.79 5.41
C LEU A 18 4.04 -15.46 6.35
N MET A 19 3.40 -16.50 6.89
CA MET A 19 2.32 -16.34 7.86
C MET A 19 2.78 -15.53 9.07
N CYS A 20 3.95 -15.84 9.61
CA CYS A 20 4.50 -15.09 10.74
C CYS A 20 4.75 -13.62 10.40
N ALA A 21 5.36 -13.34 9.24
CA ALA A 21 5.62 -11.98 8.79
C ALA A 21 4.33 -11.16 8.65
N ILE A 22 3.28 -11.73 8.05
CA ILE A 22 2.00 -11.03 7.85
C ILE A 22 1.24 -10.87 9.18
N CYS A 23 1.05 -11.96 9.92
CA CYS A 23 0.20 -11.95 11.11
C CYS A 23 0.87 -11.26 12.29
N PHE A 24 2.18 -11.41 12.47
CA PHE A 24 2.88 -10.98 13.69
C PHE A 24 3.98 -9.93 13.44
N GLY A 25 4.48 -9.79 12.21
CA GLY A 25 5.50 -8.78 11.87
C GLY A 25 5.00 -7.33 11.93
N GLU A 26 5.89 -6.37 11.75
CA GLU A 26 5.48 -4.97 11.63
C GLU A 26 4.69 -4.73 10.33
N LEU A 27 3.80 -3.74 10.36
CA LEU A 27 3.06 -3.33 9.18
C LEU A 27 4.05 -2.74 8.16
N PRO A 28 3.96 -3.12 6.87
CA PRO A 28 4.79 -2.52 5.86
C PRO A 28 4.48 -1.02 5.79
N ALA A 29 5.46 -0.20 6.15
CA ALA A 29 5.38 1.25 6.01
C ALA A 29 5.97 1.67 4.66
N LEU A 30 5.41 2.73 4.09
CA LEU A 30 6.00 3.38 2.92
C LEU A 30 7.27 4.12 3.36
N PRO A 31 8.36 4.10 2.56
CA PRO A 31 9.57 4.85 2.89
C PRO A 31 9.27 6.34 3.09
N ASP A 32 10.01 6.96 4.00
CA ASP A 32 9.88 8.40 4.26
C ASP A 32 10.14 9.21 2.98
N GLY A 33 9.30 10.21 2.75
CA GLY A 33 9.36 11.05 1.54
C GLY A 33 8.89 10.37 0.24
N ALA A 34 8.71 9.04 0.19
CA ALA A 34 8.28 8.34 -1.02
C ALA A 34 6.76 8.44 -1.30
N ALA A 35 5.99 8.96 -0.34
CA ALA A 35 4.53 9.02 -0.41
C ALA A 35 3.99 10.34 0.17
N SER A 36 2.78 10.73 -0.24
CA SER A 36 2.08 11.84 0.40
C SER A 36 1.56 11.43 1.78
N PRO A 37 1.32 12.39 2.71
CA PRO A 37 0.71 12.09 4.00
C PRO A 37 -0.63 11.34 3.88
N GLU A 38 -1.44 11.71 2.88
CA GLU A 38 -2.75 11.11 2.62
C GLU A 38 -2.61 9.66 2.14
N LEU A 39 -1.62 9.36 1.30
CA LEU A 39 -1.34 7.99 0.87
C LEU A 39 -0.90 7.11 2.04
N ARG A 40 -0.02 7.62 2.92
CA ARG A 40 0.40 6.90 4.14
C ARG A 40 -0.80 6.61 5.05
N SER A 41 -1.64 7.62 5.29
CA SER A 41 -2.86 7.46 6.10
C SER A 41 -3.80 6.41 5.51
N PHE A 42 -4.04 6.47 4.20
CA PHE A 42 -4.91 5.54 3.49
C PHE A 42 -4.42 4.09 3.60
N VAL A 43 -3.13 3.84 3.33
CA VAL A 43 -2.53 2.50 3.42
C VAL A 43 -2.59 1.97 4.85
N SER A 44 -2.36 2.82 5.86
CA SER A 44 -2.50 2.44 7.27
C SER A 44 -3.92 2.00 7.62
N ALA A 45 -4.95 2.69 7.10
CA ALA A 45 -6.35 2.33 7.30
C ALA A 45 -6.71 0.97 6.66
N CYS A 46 -6.15 0.69 5.48
CA CYS A 46 -6.34 -0.59 4.78
C CYS A 46 -5.70 -1.78 5.52
N LEU A 47 -4.48 -1.59 6.04
CA LEU A 47 -3.66 -2.68 6.58
C LEU A 47 -3.84 -2.91 8.08
N GLN A 48 -4.82 -2.28 8.74
CA GLN A 48 -5.10 -2.52 10.16
C GLN A 48 -5.29 -4.01 10.48
N LYS A 49 -4.46 -4.55 11.36
CA LYS A 49 -4.49 -5.97 11.74
C LYS A 49 -5.75 -6.35 12.50
N ASP A 50 -6.19 -5.51 13.44
CA ASP A 50 -7.47 -5.69 14.12
C ASP A 50 -8.60 -5.38 13.13
N HIS A 51 -9.31 -6.42 12.69
CA HIS A 51 -10.38 -6.30 11.71
C HIS A 51 -11.51 -5.37 12.15
N ARG A 52 -11.70 -5.17 13.47
CA ARG A 52 -12.74 -4.27 14.01
C ARG A 52 -12.35 -2.80 13.91
N LYS A 53 -11.05 -2.52 13.77
CA LYS A 53 -10.51 -1.17 13.57
C LYS A 53 -10.18 -0.88 12.11
N ARG A 54 -10.24 -1.89 11.24
CA ARG A 54 -9.97 -1.74 9.81
C ARG A 54 -11.11 -0.95 9.17
N ALA A 55 -10.75 0.07 8.41
CA ALA A 55 -11.72 0.90 7.72
C ALA A 55 -12.55 0.06 6.74
N SER A 56 -13.85 0.31 6.75
CA SER A 56 -14.79 -0.23 5.77
C SER A 56 -14.54 0.35 4.38
N VAL A 57 -15.10 -0.29 3.35
CA VAL A 57 -15.02 0.21 1.97
C VAL A 57 -15.60 1.63 1.86
N ALA A 58 -16.71 1.90 2.54
CA ALA A 58 -17.33 3.22 2.51
C ALA A 58 -16.41 4.30 3.11
N GLU A 59 -15.77 4.03 4.25
CA GLU A 59 -14.81 4.93 4.87
C GLU A 59 -13.56 5.13 4.01
N LEU A 60 -13.07 4.06 3.38
CA LEU A 60 -11.92 4.14 2.47
C LEU A 60 -12.23 4.96 1.21
N LEU A 61 -13.44 4.83 0.63
CA LEU A 61 -13.87 5.66 -0.50
C LEU A 61 -14.02 7.13 -0.13
N ALA A 62 -14.42 7.42 1.11
CA ALA A 62 -14.51 8.77 1.64
C ALA A 62 -13.14 9.36 2.08
N HIS A 63 -12.09 8.55 2.17
CA HIS A 63 -10.77 9.01 2.62
C HIS A 63 -10.19 10.05 1.64
N PRO A 64 -9.51 11.13 2.12
CA PRO A 64 -9.01 12.21 1.26
C PRO A 64 -8.12 11.76 0.10
N PHE A 65 -7.35 10.68 0.29
CA PHE A 65 -6.53 10.08 -0.77
C PHE A 65 -7.33 9.60 -1.99
N VAL A 66 -8.59 9.18 -1.80
CA VAL A 66 -9.48 8.68 -2.86
C VAL A 66 -10.48 9.75 -3.25
N ALA A 67 -11.22 10.29 -2.28
CA ALA A 67 -12.28 11.26 -2.52
C ALA A 67 -11.76 12.58 -3.13
N GLY A 68 -10.54 12.98 -2.80
CA GLY A 68 -9.93 14.22 -3.30
C GLY A 68 -9.29 14.09 -4.69
N ARG A 69 -9.34 12.92 -5.34
CA ARG A 69 -8.67 12.72 -6.63
C ARG A 69 -9.52 13.19 -7.80
N ASP A 70 -8.91 14.03 -8.64
CA ASP A 70 -9.38 14.24 -10.00
C ASP A 70 -9.04 13.00 -10.85
N VAL A 71 -10.07 12.20 -11.12
CA VAL A 71 -9.98 10.99 -11.94
C VAL A 71 -9.51 11.31 -13.37
N ALA A 72 -9.89 12.46 -13.93
CA ALA A 72 -9.51 12.83 -15.29
C ALA A 72 -8.00 13.13 -15.36
N SER A 73 -7.49 13.92 -14.43
CA SER A 73 -6.06 14.20 -14.29
C SER A 73 -5.26 12.92 -14.00
N ALA A 74 -5.72 12.08 -13.07
CA ALA A 74 -5.04 10.81 -12.76
C ALA A 74 -4.97 9.87 -13.97
N ARG A 75 -6.06 9.77 -14.75
CA ARG A 75 -6.10 8.97 -15.98
C ARG A 75 -5.14 9.51 -17.04
N HIS A 76 -5.03 10.83 -17.17
CA HIS A 76 -4.09 11.45 -18.09
C HIS A 76 -2.65 11.14 -17.67
N ALA A 77 -2.29 11.38 -16.41
CA ALA A 77 -0.97 11.06 -15.88
C ALA A 77 -0.58 9.59 -16.06
N LEU A 78 -1.51 8.64 -15.82
CA LEU A 78 -1.24 7.22 -16.03
C LEU A 78 -0.94 6.91 -17.51
N ARG A 79 -1.68 7.52 -18.44
CA ARG A 79 -1.44 7.33 -19.88
C ARG A 79 -0.06 7.82 -20.28
N GLU A 80 0.37 8.97 -19.77
CA GLU A 80 1.72 9.49 -20.00
C GLU A 80 2.80 8.54 -19.48
N VAL A 81 2.63 8.00 -18.27
CA VAL A 81 3.59 7.03 -17.69
C VAL A 81 3.70 5.75 -18.54
N ILE A 82 2.57 5.27 -19.08
CA ILE A 82 2.57 4.10 -19.96
C ILE A 82 3.25 4.42 -21.30
N ALA A 83 2.96 5.59 -21.88
CA ALA A 83 3.53 6.01 -23.16
C ALA A 83 5.05 6.25 -23.08
N GLN A 84 5.56 6.73 -21.94
CA GLN A 84 7.00 6.94 -21.71
C GLN A 84 7.79 5.65 -21.47
N ARG A 85 7.14 4.49 -21.43
CA ARG A 85 7.75 3.17 -21.23
C ARG A 85 7.68 2.26 -22.47
N VAL A 86 7.33 2.82 -23.63
CA VAL A 86 7.43 2.16 -24.95
C VAL A 86 8.63 2.71 -25.70
#